data_AF-A0A3D5BWK7-F1
#
_entry.id   AF-A0A3D5BWK7-F1
#
_cell.length_a   1.000
_cell.length_b   1.000
_cell.length_c   1.000
_cell.angle_alpha   90.00
_cell.angle_beta   90.00
_cell.angle_gamma   90.00
#
_symmetry.space_group_name_H-M   'P 1'
#
loop_
_entity.id
_entity.type
_entity.pdbx_description
1 polymer ?
#
loop_
_entity_poly.entity_id
_entity_poly.type
_entity_poly.pdbx_seq_one_letter_code
_entity_poly.pdbx_strand_id
1 'polypeptide(L)'
;MARTYLSFVALVDIIGEADATALCREYGGFAIYVSKRPERSHLAGTISGCAVENLCSSFGGEEVMLARGPFRPVPIKEAIVAMLEAGASIAETAKEVGCTVRYVAMVRANLTPCRKPAAPRRRTECKA
;
A
#
# COMPACT_ATOMS: atom_id res chain seq x y z
N MET A 1 11.10 -21.32 7.17
CA MET A 1 10.64 -20.43 8.25
C MET A 1 9.15 -20.24 8.07
N ALA A 2 8.35 -20.69 9.03
CA ALA A 2 6.90 -20.50 8.98
C ALA A 2 6.60 -19.02 9.23
N ARG A 3 5.70 -18.45 8.43
CA ARG A 3 5.19 -17.09 8.61
C ARG A 3 3.74 -17.18 9.02
N THR A 4 3.42 -16.63 10.18
CA THR A 4 2.07 -16.63 10.70
C THR A 4 1.35 -15.41 10.14
N TYR A 5 0.30 -15.62 9.36
CA TYR A 5 -0.52 -14.51 8.84
C TYR A 5 -1.52 -14.08 9.90
N LEU A 6 -1.49 -12.80 10.29
CA LEU A 6 -2.47 -12.22 11.21
C LEU A 6 -3.42 -11.29 10.48
N SER A 7 -4.70 -11.63 10.56
CA SER A 7 -5.79 -10.77 10.11
C SER A 7 -5.92 -9.56 11.04
N PHE A 8 -6.52 -8.47 10.53
CA PHE A 8 -6.78 -7.28 11.33
C PHE A 8 -7.64 -7.59 12.56
N VAL A 9 -8.67 -8.43 12.41
CA VAL A 9 -9.56 -8.82 13.52
C VAL A 9 -8.77 -9.51 14.64
N ALA A 10 -7.92 -10.48 14.28
CA ALA A 10 -7.07 -11.16 15.25
C ALA A 10 -6.07 -10.22 15.96
N LEU A 11 -5.58 -9.19 15.26
CA LEU A 11 -4.73 -8.16 15.87
C LEU A 11 -5.50 -7.29 16.86
N VAL A 12 -6.73 -6.89 16.51
CA VAL A 12 -7.60 -6.10 17.39
C VAL A 12 -7.92 -6.87 18.67
N ASP A 13 -8.17 -8.18 18.58
CA ASP A 13 -8.47 -9.00 19.76
C ASP A 13 -7.30 -9.10 20.77
N ILE A 14 -6.05 -9.00 20.29
CA ILE A 14 -4.85 -9.18 21.11
C ILE A 14 -4.33 -7.86 21.68
N ILE A 15 -4.42 -6.81 20.87
CA ILE A 15 -3.70 -5.54 21.08
C ILE A 15 -4.68 -4.38 21.30
N GLY A 16 -5.91 -4.50 20.81
CA GLY A 16 -6.89 -3.43 20.77
C GLY A 16 -6.91 -2.69 19.43
N GLU A 17 -8.02 -2.01 19.16
CA GLU A 17 -8.30 -1.42 17.84
C GLU A 17 -7.36 -0.26 17.48
N ALA A 18 -7.10 0.66 18.42
CA ALA A 18 -6.25 1.82 18.18
C ALA A 18 -4.81 1.41 17.80
N ASP A 19 -4.26 0.48 18.58
CA ASP A 19 -2.91 -0.04 18.43
C ASP A 19 -2.77 -0.93 17.18
N ALA A 20 -3.75 -1.80 16.91
CA ALA A 20 -3.81 -2.58 15.68
C ALA A 20 -3.86 -1.68 14.43
N THR A 21 -4.58 -0.56 14.51
CA THR A 21 -4.69 0.42 13.41
C THR A 21 -3.36 1.14 13.17
N ALA A 22 -2.69 1.58 14.24
CA ALA A 22 -1.36 2.21 14.14
C ALA A 22 -0.32 1.25 13.53
N LEU A 23 -0.27 0.01 14.03
CA LEU A 23 0.61 -1.04 13.52
C LEU A 23 0.35 -1.33 12.04
N CYS A 24 -0.91 -1.52 11.64
CA CYS A 24 -1.26 -1.82 10.25
C CYS A 24 -1.01 -0.64 9.30
N ARG A 25 -1.04 0.60 9.81
CA ARG A 25 -0.73 1.79 9.02
C ARG A 25 0.76 1.88 8.69
N GLU A 26 1.61 1.53 9.64
CA GLU A 26 3.06 1.64 9.47
C GLU A 26 3.67 0.40 8.78
N TYR A 27 3.19 -0.80 9.16
CA TYR A 27 3.78 -2.06 8.72
C TYR A 27 2.82 -3.00 7.97
N GLY A 28 1.65 -2.52 7.58
CA GLY A 28 0.65 -3.33 6.87
C GLY A 28 1.17 -3.93 5.57
N GLY A 29 1.10 -5.26 5.45
CA GLY A 29 1.58 -6.00 4.28
C GLY A 29 3.07 -6.35 4.31
N PHE A 30 3.77 -6.04 5.41
CA PHE A 30 5.14 -6.51 5.66
C PHE A 30 5.14 -7.70 6.64
N ALA A 31 6.19 -8.51 6.55
CA ALA A 31 6.51 -9.51 7.56
C ALA A 31 7.38 -8.85 8.63
N ILE A 32 6.94 -8.90 9.88
CA ILE A 32 7.65 -8.36 11.03
C ILE A 32 8.07 -9.50 11.93
N TYR A 33 9.32 -9.45 12.40
CA TYR A 33 9.78 -10.35 13.44
C TYR A 33 9.31 -9.87 14.82
N VAL A 34 8.56 -10.71 15.54
CA VAL A 34 8.13 -10.41 16.91
C VAL A 34 9.20 -10.93 17.86
N SER A 35 9.86 -10.01 18.57
CA SER A 35 10.86 -10.36 19.58
C SER A 35 10.23 -11.13 20.75
N LYS A 36 10.96 -12.08 21.35
CA LYS A 36 10.54 -12.74 22.61
C LYS A 36 10.56 -11.80 23.82
N ARG A 37 11.35 -10.73 23.75
CA ARG A 37 11.48 -9.73 24.81
C ARG A 37 10.85 -8.42 24.34
N PRO A 38 9.86 -7.88 25.07
CA PRO A 38 9.16 -6.66 24.67
C PRO A 38 10.10 -5.46 24.62
N GLU A 39 11.06 -5.36 25.54
CA GLU A 39 12.08 -4.29 25.59
C GLU A 39 12.98 -4.21 24.35
N ARG A 40 13.16 -5.34 23.64
CA ARG A 40 13.97 -5.40 22.40
C ARG A 40 13.10 -5.39 21.16
N SER A 41 11.81 -5.13 21.31
CA SER A 41 10.88 -5.01 20.19
C SER A 41 11.06 -3.64 19.53
N HIS A 42 11.23 -3.62 18.21
CA HIS A 42 11.19 -2.38 17.44
C HIS A 42 9.77 -1.79 17.36
N LEU A 43 8.75 -2.53 17.81
CA LEU A 43 7.36 -2.09 17.85
C LEU A 43 7.04 -1.17 19.04
N ALA A 44 7.94 -1.07 20.03
CA ALA A 44 7.74 -0.27 21.23
C ALA A 44 7.62 1.24 20.98
N GLY A 45 8.00 1.72 19.78
CA GLY A 45 7.81 3.11 19.36
C GLY A 45 6.49 3.38 18.63
N THR A 46 5.85 2.34 18.08
CA THR A 46 4.64 2.45 17.26
C THR A 46 3.37 2.15 18.06
N ILE A 47 3.49 1.29 19.07
CA ILE A 47 2.34 0.75 19.82
C ILE A 47 2.56 0.92 21.33
N SER A 48 1.47 0.91 22.11
CA SER A 48 1.55 0.87 23.58
C SER A 48 2.34 -0.34 24.11
N GLY A 49 2.98 -0.17 25.26
CA GLY A 49 3.83 -1.21 25.87
C GLY A 49 3.07 -2.50 26.20
N CYS A 50 1.84 -2.40 26.73
CA CYS A 50 1.01 -3.55 27.06
C CYS A 50 0.63 -4.37 25.81
N ALA A 51 0.40 -3.69 24.71
CA ALA A 51 0.13 -4.30 23.42
C ALA A 51 1.35 -5.06 22.84
N VAL A 52 2.55 -4.50 23.02
CA VAL A 52 3.80 -5.19 22.65
C VAL A 52 4.01 -6.43 23.53
N GLU A 53 3.74 -6.35 24.83
CA GLU A 53 3.80 -7.50 25.74
C GLU A 53 2.85 -8.62 25.32
N ASN A 54 1.60 -8.30 24.98
CA ASN A 54 0.61 -9.29 24.51
C ASN A 54 1.04 -9.96 23.20
N LEU A 55 1.59 -9.18 22.26
CA LEU A 55 2.16 -9.70 21.01
C LEU A 55 3.35 -10.63 21.26
N CYS A 56 4.29 -10.21 22.10
CA CYS A 56 5.48 -10.99 22.45
C CYS A 56 5.10 -12.29 23.18
N SER A 57 4.07 -12.26 24.01
CA SER A 57 3.55 -13.44 24.71
C SER A 57 2.94 -14.45 23.74
N SER A 58 2.24 -13.97 22.71
CA SER A 58 1.51 -14.81 21.76
C SER A 58 2.38 -15.33 20.61
N PHE A 59 3.26 -14.49 20.05
CA PHE A 59 4.04 -14.77 18.84
C PHE A 59 5.55 -14.57 19.01
N GLY A 60 6.04 -14.58 20.25
CA GLY A 60 7.44 -14.33 20.56
C GLY A 60 8.40 -15.30 19.85
N GLY A 61 9.24 -14.76 18.97
CA GLY A 61 10.22 -15.53 18.20
C GLY A 61 9.75 -15.96 16.81
N GLU A 62 8.60 -15.48 16.36
CA GLU A 62 8.05 -15.77 15.02
C GLU A 62 8.12 -14.56 14.09
N GLU A 63 8.11 -14.83 12.79
CA GLU A 63 7.79 -13.82 11.77
C GLU A 63 6.28 -13.80 11.54
N VAL A 64 5.67 -12.65 11.80
CA VAL A 64 4.26 -12.41 11.62
C VAL A 64 4.04 -11.53 10.39
N MET A 65 3.20 -11.99 9.47
CA MET A 65 2.77 -11.20 8.34
C MET A 65 1.49 -10.45 8.69
N LEU A 66 1.57 -9.13 8.73
CA LEU A 66 0.43 -8.30 9.07
C LEU A 66 -0.45 -8.06 7.85
N ALA A 67 -1.76 -8.18 8.04
CA ALA A 67 -2.72 -7.69 7.07
C ALA A 67 -2.49 -6.21 6.78
N ARG A 68 -2.68 -5.80 5.51
CA ARG A 68 -2.92 -4.38 5.23
C ARG A 68 -4.26 -4.02 5.90
N GLY A 69 -4.23 -3.07 6.82
CA GLY A 69 -5.40 -2.68 7.60
C GLY A 69 -6.58 -2.22 6.73
N PRO A 70 -7.75 -1.98 7.34
CA PRO A 70 -8.98 -1.62 6.62
C PRO A 70 -8.89 -0.26 5.90
N PHE A 71 -7.97 0.61 6.32
CA PHE A 71 -7.67 1.88 5.66
C PHE A 71 -6.84 1.67 4.40
N ARG A 72 -7.47 1.07 3.39
CA ARG A 72 -6.97 1.19 2.03
C ARG A 72 -7.35 2.60 1.57
N PRO A 73 -6.42 3.57 1.42
CA PRO A 73 -6.74 4.72 0.59
C PRO A 73 -7.20 4.15 -0.75
N VAL A 74 -8.30 4.69 -1.29
CA VAL A 74 -8.83 4.26 -2.60
C VAL A 74 -7.63 4.11 -3.52
N PRO A 75 -7.39 2.92 -4.10
CA PRO A 75 -6.21 2.69 -4.91
C PRO A 75 -6.07 3.85 -5.88
N ILE A 76 -4.91 4.50 -5.90
CA ILE A 76 -4.67 5.71 -6.71
C ILE A 76 -5.18 5.50 -8.14
N LYS A 77 -5.03 4.28 -8.67
CA LYS A 77 -5.58 3.87 -9.96
C LYS A 77 -7.11 3.94 -10.02
N GLU A 78 -7.83 3.42 -9.04
CA GLU A 78 -9.31 3.47 -8.98
C GLU A 78 -9.82 4.90 -8.85
N ALA A 79 -9.16 5.74 -8.05
CA ALA A 79 -9.47 7.17 -7.96
C ALA A 79 -9.26 7.88 -9.31
N ILE A 80 -8.15 7.59 -10.00
CA ILE A 80 -7.89 8.10 -11.35
C ILE A 80 -8.94 7.62 -12.34
N VAL A 81 -9.35 6.35 -12.28
CA VAL A 81 -10.36 5.76 -13.19
C VAL A 81 -11.70 6.46 -12.99
N ALA A 82 -12.16 6.61 -11.75
CA ALA A 82 -13.42 7.27 -11.43
C ALA A 82 -13.45 8.74 -11.91
N MET A 83 -12.35 9.47 -11.73
CA MET A 83 -12.21 10.86 -12.22
C MET A 83 -12.23 10.93 -13.75
N LEU A 84 -11.54 10.01 -14.42
CA LEU A 84 -11.50 9.94 -15.88
C LEU A 84 -12.87 9.53 -16.46
N GLU A 85 -13.61 8.64 -15.78
CA GLU A 85 -14.98 8.27 -16.14
C GLU A 85 -15.97 9.44 -15.93
N ALA A 86 -15.74 10.26 -14.90
CA ALA A 86 -16.48 11.51 -14.68
C ALA A 86 -16.15 12.62 -15.71
N GLY A 87 -15.20 12.38 -16.62
CA GLY A 87 -14.83 13.33 -17.68
C GLY A 87 -13.82 14.39 -17.27
N ALA A 88 -13.18 14.26 -16.10
CA ALA A 88 -12.16 15.20 -15.64
C ALA A 88 -10.92 15.18 -16.56
N SER A 89 -10.25 16.32 -16.68
CA SER A 89 -9.02 16.39 -17.47
C SER A 89 -7.86 15.65 -16.77
N ILE A 90 -6.88 15.20 -17.56
CA ILE A 90 -5.68 14.52 -17.05
C ILE A 90 -4.93 15.41 -16.04
N ALA A 91 -4.87 16.71 -16.31
CA ALA A 91 -4.17 17.67 -15.47
C ALA A 91 -4.88 17.92 -14.14
N GLU A 92 -6.21 17.99 -14.12
CA GLU A 92 -7.02 18.12 -12.90
C GLU A 92 -6.92 16.85 -12.06
N THR A 93 -7.10 15.68 -12.69
CA THR A 93 -6.98 14.38 -12.01
C THR A 93 -5.60 14.21 -11.35
N ALA A 94 -4.53 14.64 -12.03
CA ALA A 94 -3.18 14.58 -11.49
C ALA A 94 -3.01 15.47 -10.23
N LYS A 95 -3.59 16.68 -10.25
CA LYS A 95 -3.56 17.62 -9.12
C LYS A 95 -4.35 17.09 -7.93
N GLU A 96 -5.56 16.59 -8.15
CA GLU A 96 -6.45 16.14 -7.08
C GLU A 96 -6.00 14.83 -6.43
N VAL A 97 -5.49 13.89 -7.23
CA VAL A 97 -4.97 12.61 -6.73
C VAL A 97 -3.53 12.74 -6.20
N GLY A 98 -2.83 13.84 -6.50
CA GLY A 98 -1.44 14.05 -6.08
C GLY A 98 -0.46 13.14 -6.82
N CYS A 99 -0.72 12.83 -8.09
CA CYS A 99 0.11 11.96 -8.91
C CYS A 99 0.63 12.68 -10.17
N THR A 100 1.56 12.06 -10.90
CA THR A 100 2.12 12.69 -12.10
C THR A 100 1.16 12.59 -13.29
N VAL A 101 1.13 13.63 -14.15
CA VAL A 101 0.39 13.63 -15.41
C VAL A 101 0.73 12.41 -16.28
N ARG A 102 2.00 11.98 -16.27
CA ARG A 102 2.48 10.77 -16.96
C ARG A 102 1.74 9.52 -16.48
N TYR A 103 1.57 9.38 -15.16
CA TYR A 103 0.91 8.22 -14.58
C TYR A 103 -0.58 8.19 -14.93
N VAL A 104 -1.27 9.32 -14.86
CA VAL A 104 -2.69 9.43 -15.28
C VAL A 104 -2.86 9.08 -16.77
N ALA A 105 -1.98 9.58 -17.63
CA ALA A 105 -2.00 9.27 -19.07
C ALA A 105 -1.77 7.77 -19.33
N MET A 106 -0.87 7.14 -18.57
CA MET A 106 -0.63 5.70 -18.63
C MET A 106 -1.85 4.91 -18.17
N VAL A 107 -2.52 5.32 -17.09
CA VAL A 107 -3.76 4.66 -16.60
C VAL A 107 -4.87 4.78 -17.65
N ARG A 108 -5.08 5.96 -18.23
CA ARG A 108 -6.03 6.18 -19.34
C ARG A 108 -5.74 5.30 -20.55
N ALA A 109 -4.47 5.13 -20.90
CA ALA A 109 -4.05 4.25 -21.98
C ALA A 109 -4.33 2.76 -21.69
N ASN A 110 -4.21 2.33 -20.43
CA ASN A 110 -4.55 0.97 -20.01
C ASN A 110 -6.07 0.72 -19.96
N LEU A 111 -6.88 1.76 -19.70
CA LEU A 111 -8.35 1.66 -19.73
C LEU A 111 -8.89 1.51 -21.15
N THR A 112 -8.21 2.08 -22.14
CA THR A 112 -8.63 1.98 -23.53
C THR A 112 -8.07 0.68 -24.12
N PRO A 113 -8.89 -0.33 -24.46
CA PRO A 113 -8.38 -1.55 -25.05
C PRO A 113 -7.72 -1.24 -26.41
N CYS A 114 -6.40 -1.46 -26.47
CA CYS A 114 -5.59 -1.59 -27.67
C CYS A 114 -5.64 -0.43 -28.68
N ARG A 115 -4.83 0.63 -28.45
CA ARG A 115 -4.27 1.37 -29.59
C ARG A 115 -3.06 0.60 -30.10
N LYS A 116 -3.13 0.06 -31.32
CA LYS A 116 -1.95 -0.47 -32.04
C LYS A 116 -0.81 0.56 -31.92
N PRO A 117 0.43 0.14 -31.60
CA PRO A 117 1.54 1.07 -31.56
C PRO A 117 1.63 1.77 -32.92
N ALA A 118 1.64 3.10 -32.92
CA ALA A 118 1.79 3.87 -34.14
C ALA A 118 3.13 3.49 -34.79
N ALA A 119 3.08 3.24 -36.11
CA ALA A 119 4.25 2.85 -36.89
C ALA A 119 5.44 3.80 -36.61
N PRO A 120 6.68 3.28 -36.52
CA PRO A 120 7.84 4.10 -36.24
C PRO A 120 7.94 5.21 -37.31
N ARG A 121 7.99 6.47 -36.87
CA ARG A 121 8.23 7.61 -37.75
C ARG A 121 9.62 7.42 -38.35
N ARG A 122 9.70 7.11 -39.65
CA ARG A 122 10.96 7.10 -40.39
C ARG A 122 11.60 8.48 -40.18
N ARG A 123 12.79 8.51 -39.59
CA ARG A 123 13.62 9.72 -39.60
C ARG A 123 13.86 10.05 -41.07
N THR A 124 13.22 11.10 -41.58
CA THR A 124 13.64 11.72 -42.83
C THR A 124 15.02 12.30 -42.56
N GLU A 125 16.04 11.61 -43.04
CA GLU A 125 17.39 12.12 -43.08
C GLU A 125 17.36 13.43 -43.88
N CYS A 126 17.60 14.54 -43.19
CA CYS A 126 17.89 15.81 -43.84
C CYS A 126 19.20 15.62 -44.61
N LYS A 127 19.12 15.50 -45.94
CA LYS A 127 20.30 15.65 -46.81
C LYS A 127 20.72 17.13 -46.80
N ALA A 128 22.03 17.31 -46.65
CA ALA A 128 22.76 18.58 -46.63
C ALA A 128 22.65 19.35 -47.94
#